data_AF-A0A923QDM7-F1
#
_entry.id   AF-A0A923QDM7-F1
#
_cell.length_a   1.000
_cell.length_b   1.000
_cell.length_c   1.000
_cell.angle_alpha   90.00
_cell.angle_beta   90.00
_cell.angle_gamma   90.00
#
_symmetry.space_group_name_H-M   'P 1'
#
loop_
_entity.id
_entity.type
_entity.pdbx_description
1 polymer ?
#
loop_
_entity_poly.entity_id
_entity_poly.type
_entity_poly.pdbx_seq_one_letter_code
_entity_poly.pdbx_strand_id
1 'polypeptide(L)'
;IRAAVGDDMELILDSGVRRGSDVVIAKCLGARFSLFGRPTLFGAAVAGEPGIARTLQIVRNEIDMVQAQIGCRAFDELHPGYLWPAAGAAMHPHSAA
;
A
#
# COMPACT_ATOMS: atom_id res chain seq x y z
N ILE A 1 -13.28 -0.34 -7.18
CA ILE A 1 -13.82 -1.33 -6.21
C ILE A 1 -14.37 -0.63 -4.97
N ARG A 2 -13.55 0.10 -4.18
CA ARG A 2 -14.01 0.88 -3.01
C ARG A 2 -15.29 1.68 -3.27
N ALA A 3 -15.32 2.52 -4.31
CA ALA A 3 -16.50 3.31 -4.68
C ALA A 3 -17.80 2.49 -4.91
N ALA A 4 -17.68 1.22 -5.32
CA ALA A 4 -18.83 0.36 -5.58
C ALA A 4 -19.32 -0.40 -4.34
N VAL A 5 -18.49 -0.56 -3.31
CA VAL A 5 -18.77 -1.41 -2.14
C VAL A 5 -18.95 -0.63 -0.84
N GLY A 6 -18.70 0.68 -0.83
CA GLY A 6 -18.76 1.52 0.37
C GLY A 6 -17.57 1.30 1.31
N ASP A 7 -17.59 1.95 2.48
CA ASP A 7 -16.46 1.95 3.42
C ASP A 7 -16.45 0.75 4.40
N ASP A 8 -17.61 0.15 4.66
CA ASP A 8 -17.77 -0.94 5.63
C ASP A 8 -17.16 -2.27 5.14
N MET A 9 -17.01 -2.44 3.82
CA MET A 9 -16.44 -3.66 3.25
C MET A 9 -14.91 -3.64 3.36
N GLU A 10 -14.37 -4.72 3.90
CA GLU A 10 -12.93 -4.90 3.98
C GLU A 10 -12.33 -5.26 2.62
N LEU A 11 -11.37 -4.45 2.16
CA LEU A 11 -10.70 -4.64 0.88
C LEU A 11 -9.27 -5.12 1.10
N ILE A 12 -8.95 -6.26 0.52
CA ILE A 12 -7.61 -6.86 0.53
C ILE A 12 -7.10 -6.88 -0.91
N LEU A 13 -5.88 -6.37 -1.12
CA LEU A 13 -5.18 -6.44 -2.40
C LEU A 13 -4.13 -7.54 -2.38
N ASP A 14 -4.04 -8.30 -3.46
CA ASP A 14 -2.91 -9.20 -3.76
C ASP A 14 -2.56 -9.05 -5.25
N SER A 15 -1.59 -9.85 -5.72
CA SER A 15 -1.11 -9.94 -7.09
C SER A 15 -0.30 -8.73 -7.53
N GLY A 16 1.01 -8.78 -7.25
CA GLY A 16 1.99 -7.87 -7.85
C GLY A 16 2.67 -6.91 -6.88
N VAL A 17 2.31 -6.91 -5.59
CA VAL A 17 2.97 -6.08 -4.56
C VAL A 17 4.43 -6.49 -4.36
N ARG A 18 5.38 -5.59 -4.64
CA ARG A 18 6.84 -5.84 -4.53
C ARG A 18 7.57 -4.79 -3.71
N ARG A 19 7.03 -3.58 -3.61
CA ARG A 19 7.64 -2.45 -2.91
C ARG A 19 6.69 -1.84 -1.88
N GLY A 20 7.23 -1.08 -0.94
CA GLY A 20 6.45 -0.29 0.01
C GLY A 20 5.51 0.71 -0.67
N SER A 21 5.93 1.30 -1.79
CA SER A 21 5.08 2.20 -2.60
C SER A 21 3.80 1.52 -3.12
N ASP A 22 3.88 0.23 -3.46
CA ASP A 22 2.71 -0.51 -3.95
C ASP A 22 1.66 -0.66 -2.84
N VAL A 23 2.11 -0.90 -1.60
CA VAL A 23 1.24 -0.96 -0.41
C VAL A 23 0.61 0.39 -0.11
N VAL A 24 1.40 1.48 -0.20
CA VAL A 24 0.91 2.85 0.01
C VAL A 24 -0.14 3.21 -1.05
N ILE A 25 0.11 2.93 -2.33
CA ILE A 25 -0.84 3.16 -3.42
C ILE A 25 -2.12 2.34 -3.20
N ALA A 26 -1.99 1.07 -2.82
CA ALA A 26 -3.13 0.21 -2.52
C ALA A 26 -4.00 0.78 -1.38
N LYS A 27 -3.36 1.26 -0.30
CA LYS A 27 -4.05 1.91 0.83
C LYS A 27 -4.76 3.18 0.39
N CYS A 28 -4.10 4.04 -0.37
CA CYS A 28 -4.73 5.25 -0.92
C CYS A 28 -5.93 4.94 -1.84
N LEU A 29 -5.90 3.80 -2.55
CA LEU A 29 -7.03 3.33 -3.38
C LEU A 29 -8.13 2.60 -2.59
N GLY A 30 -7.96 2.47 -1.27
CA GLY A 30 -8.98 1.96 -0.35
C GLY A 30 -8.77 0.53 0.15
N ALA A 31 -7.67 -0.15 -0.18
CA ALA A 31 -7.35 -1.45 0.42
C ALA A 31 -6.93 -1.28 1.88
N ARG A 32 -7.44 -2.13 2.79
CA ARG A 32 -6.96 -2.18 4.18
C ARG A 32 -5.69 -3.01 4.32
N PHE A 33 -5.56 -4.06 3.50
CA PHE A 33 -4.40 -4.94 3.52
C PHE A 33 -3.84 -5.19 2.12
N SER A 34 -2.53 -5.41 2.06
CA SER A 34 -1.82 -5.91 0.88
C SER A 34 -1.13 -7.23 1.23
N LEU A 35 -1.26 -8.24 0.37
CA LEU A 35 -0.67 -9.56 0.56
C LEU A 35 0.63 -9.73 -0.23
N PHE A 36 1.53 -10.54 0.32
CA PHE A 36 2.80 -10.90 -0.29
C PHE A 36 2.89 -12.42 -0.49
N GLY A 37 2.88 -12.86 -1.75
CA GLY A 37 3.16 -14.25 -2.12
C GLY A 37 4.64 -14.50 -2.42
N ARG A 38 5.04 -14.31 -3.70
CA ARG A 38 6.41 -14.59 -4.16
C ARG A 38 7.53 -13.93 -3.32
N PRO A 39 7.43 -12.67 -2.89
CA PRO A 39 8.51 -12.04 -2.12
C PRO A 39 8.84 -12.77 -0.80
N THR A 40 7.82 -13.16 -0.02
CA THR A 40 8.02 -13.90 1.23
C THR A 40 8.52 -15.31 0.95
N LEU A 41 8.03 -15.96 -0.12
CA LEU A 41 8.54 -17.27 -0.57
C LEU A 41 10.02 -17.22 -0.94
N PHE A 42 10.49 -16.16 -1.62
CA PHE A 42 11.90 -16.00 -1.96
C PHE A 42 12.76 -15.77 -0.71
N GLY A 43 12.26 -15.01 0.28
CA GLY A 43 12.90 -14.90 1.58
C GLY A 43 13.05 -16.26 2.26
N ALA A 44 11.97 -17.06 2.26
CA ALA A 44 11.97 -18.40 2.81
C ALA A 44 13.00 -19.33 2.12
N ALA A 45 13.10 -19.25 0.79
CA ALA A 45 14.04 -20.06 0.03
C ALA A 45 15.52 -19.74 0.35
N VAL A 46 15.83 -18.48 0.69
CA VAL A 46 17.20 -18.05 0.99
C VAL A 46 17.61 -18.40 2.42
N ALA A 47 16.75 -18.15 3.41
CA ALA A 47 17.13 -18.25 4.81
C ALA A 47 15.97 -18.68 5.74
N GLY A 48 14.95 -19.34 5.22
CA GLY A 48 13.78 -19.75 6.01
C GLY A 48 13.06 -18.55 6.65
N GLU A 49 12.60 -18.74 7.88
CA GLU A 49 11.91 -17.69 8.65
C GLU A 49 12.70 -16.37 8.76
N PRO A 50 14.01 -16.35 9.08
CA PRO A 50 14.81 -15.13 9.03
C PRO A 50 14.75 -14.38 7.70
N GLY A 51 14.72 -15.12 6.58
CA GLY A 51 14.61 -14.53 5.25
C GLY A 51 13.23 -13.93 4.99
N ILE A 52 12.16 -14.57 5.45
CA ILE A 52 10.80 -14.01 5.42
C ILE A 52 10.75 -12.70 6.22
N ALA A 53 11.25 -12.72 7.46
CA ALA A 53 11.28 -11.56 8.34
C ALA A 53 12.07 -10.41 7.71
N ARG A 54 13.21 -10.70 7.08
CA ARG A 54 14.00 -9.69 6.37
C ARG A 54 13.24 -9.09 5.19
N THR A 55 12.56 -9.90 4.39
CA THR A 55 11.72 -9.39 3.28
C THR A 55 10.65 -8.44 3.79
N LEU A 56 9.91 -8.83 4.85
CA LEU A 56 8.87 -7.99 5.44
C LEU A 56 9.44 -6.70 6.05
N GLN A 57 10.62 -6.76 6.65
CA GLN A 57 11.29 -5.57 7.19
C GLN A 57 11.72 -4.59 6.09
N ILE A 58 12.19 -5.09 4.94
CA ILE A 58 12.52 -4.24 3.79
C ILE A 58 11.27 -3.48 3.33
N VAL A 59 10.15 -4.19 3.15
CA VAL A 59 8.86 -3.57 2.76
C VAL A 59 8.42 -2.53 3.80
N ARG A 60 8.50 -2.85 5.09
CA ARG A 60 8.16 -1.90 6.16
C ARG A 60 8.99 -0.62 6.07
N ASN A 61 10.30 -0.75 5.93
CA ASN A 61 11.19 0.39 5.79
C ASN A 61 10.84 1.21 4.53
N GLU A 62 10.48 0.56 3.42
CA GLU A 62 10.04 1.26 2.22
C GLU A 62 8.72 2.02 2.43
N ILE A 63 7.76 1.47 3.18
CA ILE A 63 6.52 2.18 3.55
C ILE A 63 6.86 3.44 4.35
N ASP A 64 7.71 3.33 5.38
CA ASP A 64 8.14 4.45 6.21
C ASP A 64 8.83 5.54 5.36
N MET A 65 9.70 5.13 4.42
CA MET A 65 10.37 6.06 3.50
C MET A 65 9.38 6.79 2.60
N VAL A 66 8.41 6.08 2.00
CA VAL A 66 7.40 6.70 1.14
C VAL A 66 6.54 7.69 1.93
N GLN A 67 6.08 7.31 3.13
CA GLN A 67 5.31 8.18 4.02
C GLN A 67 6.08 9.47 4.36
N ALA A 68 7.36 9.34 4.72
CA ALA A 68 8.22 10.50 4.97
C ALA A 68 8.39 11.40 3.74
N GLN A 69 8.55 10.82 2.55
CA GLN A 69 8.72 11.56 1.30
C GLN A 69 7.47 12.33 0.85
N ILE A 70 6.28 11.78 1.12
CA ILE A 70 5.00 12.42 0.77
C ILE A 70 4.42 13.27 1.91
N GLY A 71 5.12 13.37 3.05
CA GLY A 71 4.67 14.14 4.20
C GLY A 71 3.44 13.56 4.91
N CYS A 72 3.27 12.23 4.88
CA CYS A 72 2.18 11.52 5.57
C CYS A 72 2.68 10.95 6.90
N ARG A 73 2.09 11.35 8.03
CA ARG A 73 2.60 11.03 9.37
C ARG A 73 2.19 9.63 9.82
N ALA A 74 1.04 9.14 9.40
CA ALA A 74 0.52 7.83 9.80
C ALA A 74 -0.10 7.07 8.63
N PHE A 75 0.03 5.74 8.65
CA PHE A 75 -0.48 4.89 7.57
C PHE A 75 -1.99 5.03 7.35
N ASP A 76 -2.76 5.32 8.40
CA ASP A 76 -4.20 5.53 8.32
C ASP A 76 -4.61 6.92 7.82
N GLU A 77 -3.66 7.86 7.70
CA GLU A 77 -3.89 9.16 7.05
C GLU A 77 -3.77 9.06 5.52
N LEU A 78 -3.35 7.91 4.97
CA LEU A 78 -3.25 7.71 3.52
C LEU A 78 -4.65 7.72 2.87
N HIS A 79 -4.84 8.64 1.92
CA HIS A 79 -6.07 8.81 1.15
C HIS A 79 -5.76 9.09 -0.34
N PRO A 80 -6.77 9.05 -1.25
CA PRO A 80 -6.56 9.22 -2.70
C PRO A 80 -5.83 10.51 -3.13
N GLY A 81 -5.75 11.52 -2.26
CA GLY A 81 -5.08 12.79 -2.55
C GLY A 81 -3.56 12.73 -2.62
N TYR A 82 -2.96 11.66 -2.07
CA TYR A 82 -1.53 11.39 -2.25
C TYR A 82 -1.22 10.79 -3.63
N LEU A 83 -2.24 10.51 -4.45
CA LEU A 83 -2.06 9.94 -5.78
C LEU A 83 -2.21 11.02 -6.84
N TRP A 84 -1.35 10.96 -7.84
CA TRP A 84 -1.59 11.69 -9.06
C TRP A 84 -2.80 11.09 -9.80
N PRO A 85 -3.74 11.90 -10.32
CA PRO A 85 -4.89 11.38 -11.06
C PRO A 85 -4.43 10.55 -12.25
N ALA A 86 -4.98 9.35 -12.41
CA ALA A 86 -4.82 8.62 -13.66
C ALA A 86 -5.43 9.47 -14.79
N ALA A 87 -4.77 9.54 -15.95
CA ALA A 87 -5.27 10.29 -17.08
C ALA A 87 -6.72 9.85 -17.41
N GLY A 88 -7.67 10.78 -17.28
CA GLY A 88 -9.10 10.54 -17.51
C GLY A 88 -9.96 10.28 -16.26
N ALA A 89 -9.39 10.19 -15.06
CA ALA A 89 -10.16 10.19 -13.81
C ALA A 89 -10.54 11.63 -13.44
N ALA A 90 -11.83 11.94 -13.38
CA ALA A 90 -12.31 13.26 -12.98
C ALA A 90 -11.75 13.65 -11.60
N MET A 91 -11.11 14.81 -11.52
CA MET A 91 -10.59 15.36 -10.27
C MET A 91 -11.77 15.73 -9.37
N HIS A 92 -12.02 14.95 -8.32
CA HIS A 92 -12.91 15.39 -7.25
C HIS A 92 -12.15 16.44 -6.43
N PRO A 93 -12.66 17.67 -6.32
CA PRO A 93 -11.97 18.72 -5.56
C PRO A 93 -11.85 18.26 -4.11
N HIS A 94 -10.62 18.33 -3.61
CA HIS A 94 -10.31 18.18 -2.20
C HIS A 94 -11.23 19.06 -1.36
N SER A 95 -12.03 18.43 -0.50
CA SER A 95 -12.54 19.09 0.70
C SER A 95 -11.35 19.31 1.61
N ALA A 96 -10.76 20.51 1.52
CA ALA A 96 -9.91 21.02 2.57
C ALA A 96 -10.74 21.12 3.86
N ALA A 97 -10.31 20.42 4.89
CA ALA A 97 -10.62 20.71 6.30
C ALA A 97 -9.41 20.28 7.13
#